data_AF-Q6ALJ5-F1
#
_entry.id   AF-Q6ALJ5-F1
#
_cell.length_a   1.000
_cell.length_b   1.000
_cell.length_c   1.000
_cell.angle_alpha   90.00
_cell.angle_beta   90.00
_cell.angle_gamma   90.00
#
_symmetry.space_group_name_H-M   'P 1'
#
loop_
_entity.id
_entity.type
_entity.pdbx_description
1 polymer ?
#
loop_
_entity_poly.entity_id
_entity_poly.type
_entity_poly.pdbx_seq_one_letter_code
_entity_poly.pdbx_strand_id
1 'polypeptide(L)'
;MKILSCAGPGAIEGNSLTLKETKVVLEGIAVGGKTIREHLEAINHREAIYFVEELVEKGQILSECQIKSIHQLVLKNIDDKHAGTYRKNNVIISSTDHHLPDAIHFSPFYPLLRLPGGPIGGRVFTKVKPL
;
A
#
# COMPACT_ATOMS: atom_id res chain seq x y z
N MET A 1 -21.01 -10.85 1.12
CA MET A 1 -19.88 -10.42 1.97
C MET A 1 -18.77 -9.66 1.22
N LYS A 2 -18.49 -9.93 -0.06
CA LYS A 2 -17.31 -9.39 -0.80
C LYS A 2 -17.26 -7.87 -1.05
N ILE A 3 -18.40 -7.17 -1.00
CA ILE A 3 -18.44 -5.71 -1.22
C ILE A 3 -18.07 -4.93 0.04
N LEU A 4 -18.34 -5.49 1.23
CA LEU A 4 -18.06 -4.84 2.52
C LEU A 4 -16.56 -4.70 2.77
N SER A 5 -15.73 -5.64 2.27
CA SER A 5 -14.28 -5.62 2.45
C SER A 5 -13.59 -4.52 1.63
N CYS A 6 -14.17 -4.03 0.53
CA CYS A 6 -13.60 -2.94 -0.25
C CYS A 6 -13.97 -1.55 0.33
N ALA A 7 -15.14 -1.43 0.96
CA ALA A 7 -15.62 -0.16 1.51
C ALA A 7 -14.91 0.24 2.82
N GLY A 8 -14.45 -0.73 3.62
CA GLY A 8 -13.78 -0.47 4.90
C GLY A 8 -12.41 0.21 4.79
N PRO A 9 -11.41 -0.41 4.11
CA PRO A 9 -10.05 0.13 4.01
C PRO A 9 -10.01 1.47 3.27
N GLY A 10 -10.77 1.61 2.19
CA GLY A 10 -10.86 2.85 1.44
C GLY A 10 -11.36 4.02 2.28
N ALA A 11 -12.40 3.81 3.11
CA ALA A 11 -12.92 4.86 3.99
C ALA A 11 -11.91 5.33 5.05
N ILE A 12 -10.94 4.48 5.42
CA ILE A 12 -9.86 4.81 6.35
C ILE A 12 -8.71 5.52 5.62
N GLU A 13 -8.48 5.19 4.35
CA GLU A 13 -7.45 5.81 3.48
C GLU A 13 -7.90 7.16 2.87
N GLY A 14 -9.18 7.53 3.01
CA GLY A 14 -9.74 8.81 2.56
C GLY A 14 -10.72 8.73 1.39
N ASN A 15 -11.12 7.51 1.00
CA ASN A 15 -12.15 7.30 -0.01
C ASN A 15 -13.53 7.67 0.55
N SER A 16 -14.23 8.54 -0.16
CA SER A 16 -15.55 9.06 0.23
C SER A 16 -16.71 8.21 -0.32
N LEU A 17 -16.45 7.08 -0.98
CA LEU A 17 -17.48 6.17 -1.48
C LEU A 17 -18.25 5.50 -0.34
N THR A 18 -19.58 5.63 -0.36
CA THR A 18 -20.48 4.87 0.50
C THR A 18 -20.62 3.43 0.02
N LEU A 19 -21.06 2.50 0.89
CA LEU A 19 -21.25 1.09 0.53
C LEU A 19 -22.09 0.89 -0.75
N LYS A 20 -23.14 1.69 -0.93
CA LYS A 20 -24.01 1.64 -2.11
C LYS A 20 -23.27 2.11 -3.36
N GLU A 21 -22.53 3.21 -3.26
CA GLU A 21 -21.71 3.73 -4.36
C GLU A 21 -20.59 2.75 -4.72
N THR A 22 -19.88 2.19 -3.74
CA THR A 22 -18.87 1.13 -3.96
C THR A 22 -19.47 -0.05 -4.71
N LYS A 23 -20.67 -0.51 -4.34
CA LYS A 23 -21.35 -1.60 -5.07
C LYS A 23 -21.57 -1.25 -6.54
N VAL A 24 -22.09 -0.06 -6.81
CA VAL A 24 -22.37 0.45 -8.17
C VAL A 24 -21.08 0.55 -9.00
N VAL A 25 -20.00 1.05 -8.40
CA VAL A 25 -18.67 1.11 -9.03
C VAL A 25 -18.15 -0.29 -9.38
N LEU A 26 -18.30 -1.26 -8.47
CA LEU A 26 -17.89 -2.64 -8.72
C LEU A 26 -18.75 -3.32 -9.80
N GLU A 27 -19.98 -2.88 -10.01
CA GLU A 27 -20.84 -3.31 -11.11
C GLU A 27 -20.47 -2.66 -12.46
N GLY A 28 -19.47 -1.77 -12.48
CA GLY A 28 -18.97 -1.11 -13.69
C GLY A 28 -19.68 0.20 -14.02
N ILE A 29 -20.47 0.73 -13.09
CA ILE A 29 -21.21 1.98 -13.26
C ILE A 29 -20.46 3.10 -12.53
N ALA A 30 -20.12 4.17 -13.25
CA ALA A 30 -19.48 5.33 -12.64
C ALA A 30 -20.44 6.12 -11.75
N VAL A 31 -19.96 6.57 -10.60
CA VAL A 31 -20.70 7.40 -9.65
C VAL A 31 -20.28 8.85 -9.83
N GLY A 32 -21.25 9.70 -10.18
CA GLY A 32 -21.01 11.14 -10.35
C GLY A 32 -20.58 11.82 -9.05
N GLY A 33 -19.66 12.78 -9.14
CA GLY A 33 -19.20 13.56 -7.98
C GLY A 33 -18.08 12.89 -7.16
N LYS A 34 -17.55 11.75 -7.60
CA LYS A 34 -16.38 11.08 -7.00
C LYS A 34 -15.21 11.09 -7.98
N THR A 35 -14.00 11.02 -7.45
CA THR A 35 -12.79 11.02 -8.29
C THR A 35 -12.61 9.68 -8.98
N ILE A 36 -11.95 9.68 -10.14
CA ILE A 36 -11.57 8.44 -10.84
C ILE A 36 -10.65 7.59 -9.95
N ARG A 37 -9.79 8.24 -9.16
CA ARG A 37 -8.90 7.57 -8.21
C ARG A 37 -9.68 6.71 -7.21
N GLU A 38 -10.71 7.25 -6.56
CA GLU A 38 -11.54 6.50 -5.61
C GLU A 38 -12.23 5.28 -6.27
N HIS A 39 -12.63 5.41 -7.53
CA HIS A 39 -13.18 4.29 -8.29
C HIS A 39 -12.14 3.20 -8.55
N LEU A 40 -10.94 3.61 -8.97
CA LEU A 40 -9.82 2.71 -9.22
C LEU A 40 -9.40 1.99 -7.94
N GLU A 41 -9.34 2.68 -6.81
CA GLU A 41 -9.05 2.08 -5.50
C GLU A 41 -10.05 0.95 -5.20
N ALA A 42 -11.36 1.18 -5.36
CA ALA A 42 -12.38 0.16 -5.13
C ALA A 42 -12.22 -1.06 -6.06
N ILE A 43 -11.96 -0.83 -7.35
CA ILE A 43 -11.77 -1.88 -8.36
C ILE A 43 -10.51 -2.70 -8.07
N ASN A 44 -9.38 -2.02 -7.81
CA ASN A 44 -8.09 -2.61 -7.51
C ASN A 44 -8.15 -3.45 -6.22
N HIS A 45 -8.80 -2.96 -5.17
CA HIS A 45 -8.99 -3.73 -3.95
C HIS A 45 -9.79 -5.01 -4.19
N ARG A 46 -10.84 -4.96 -5.03
CA ARG A 46 -11.57 -6.17 -5.40
C ARG A 46 -10.66 -7.17 -6.12
N GLU A 47 -9.86 -6.72 -7.09
CA GLU A 47 -8.90 -7.57 -7.80
C GLU A 47 -7.88 -8.20 -6.84
N ALA A 48 -7.34 -7.42 -5.91
CA ALA A 48 -6.39 -7.89 -4.90
C ALA A 48 -7.00 -8.95 -3.96
N ILE A 49 -8.25 -8.77 -3.54
CA ILE A 49 -8.97 -9.76 -2.71
C ILE A 49 -9.16 -11.06 -3.49
N TYR A 50 -9.61 -11.00 -4.74
CA TYR A 50 -9.77 -12.21 -5.55
C TYR A 50 -8.45 -12.94 -5.79
N PHE A 51 -7.36 -12.20 -6.00
CA PHE A 51 -6.04 -12.80 -6.12
C PHE A 51 -5.64 -13.54 -4.85
N VAL A 52 -5.85 -12.96 -3.67
CA VAL A 52 -5.57 -13.62 -2.39
C VAL A 52 -6.45 -14.86 -2.18
N GLU A 53 -7.75 -14.77 -2.51
CA GLU A 53 -8.66 -15.93 -2.46
C GLU A 53 -8.14 -17.07 -3.35
N GLU A 54 -7.71 -16.76 -4.59
CA GLU A 54 -7.14 -17.75 -5.51
C GLU A 54 -5.86 -18.39 -4.98
N LEU A 55 -5.00 -17.64 -4.29
CA LEU A 55 -3.80 -18.18 -3.64
C LEU A 55 -4.16 -19.18 -2.53
N VAL A 56 -5.18 -18.86 -1.73
CA VAL A 56 -5.68 -19.71 -0.65
C VAL A 56 -6.32 -20.98 -1.21
N GLU A 57 -7.15 -20.86 -2.25
CA GLU A 57 -7.79 -22.01 -2.92
C GLU A 57 -6.75 -22.97 -3.51
N LYS A 58 -5.64 -22.44 -4.05
CA LYS A 58 -4.53 -23.25 -4.58
C LYS A 58 -3.58 -23.79 -3.50
N GLY A 59 -3.81 -23.47 -2.22
CA GLY A 59 -2.95 -23.88 -1.11
C GLY A 59 -1.51 -23.37 -1.22
N GLN A 60 -1.30 -22.24 -1.90
CA GLN A 60 0.04 -21.69 -2.08
C GLN A 60 0.54 -21.01 -0.81
N ILE A 61 1.82 -21.21 -0.49
CA ILE A 61 2.49 -20.50 0.60
C ILE A 61 2.71 -19.05 0.17
N LEU A 62 2.40 -18.11 1.06
CA LEU A 62 2.60 -16.69 0.82
C LEU A 62 4.10 -16.38 0.61
N SER A 63 4.44 -15.94 -0.59
CA SER A 63 5.81 -15.58 -0.98
C SER A 63 5.97 -14.07 -1.16
N GLU A 64 7.21 -13.59 -1.12
CA GLU A 64 7.53 -12.20 -1.43
C GLU A 64 7.01 -11.77 -2.81
N CYS A 65 7.09 -12.66 -3.80
CA CYS A 65 6.57 -12.41 -5.14
C CYS A 65 5.07 -12.12 -5.11
N GLN A 66 4.29 -12.93 -4.40
CA GLN A 66 2.85 -12.73 -4.25
C GLN A 66 2.52 -11.45 -3.48
N ILE A 67 3.29 -11.12 -2.44
CA ILE A 67 3.12 -9.85 -1.71
C ILE A 67 3.34 -8.65 -2.65
N LYS A 68 4.37 -8.69 -3.50
CA LYS A 68 4.60 -7.65 -4.51
C LYS A 68 3.48 -7.63 -5.55
N SER A 69 2.97 -8.77 -5.98
CA SER A 69 1.82 -8.83 -6.89
C SER A 69 0.56 -8.21 -6.29
N ILE A 70 0.27 -8.45 -5.00
CA ILE A 70 -0.85 -7.80 -4.30
C ILE A 70 -0.63 -6.28 -4.27
N HIS A 71 0.58 -5.82 -3.94
CA HIS A 71 0.92 -4.40 -3.93
C HIS A 71 0.78 -3.76 -5.33
N GLN A 72 1.12 -4.49 -6.40
CA GLN A 72 0.89 -4.04 -7.78
C GLN A 72 -0.59 -3.88 -8.08
N LEU A 73 -1.41 -4.87 -7.70
CA LEU A 73 -2.85 -4.83 -7.95
C LEU A 73 -3.51 -3.65 -7.24
N VAL A 74 -3.14 -3.38 -5.98
CA VAL A 74 -3.71 -2.26 -5.21
C VAL A 74 -3.34 -0.90 -5.82
N LEU A 75 -2.10 -0.71 -6.30
CA LEU A 75 -1.63 0.59 -6.82
C LEU A 75 -1.83 0.80 -8.33
N LYS A 76 -2.33 -0.21 -9.04
CA LYS A 76 -2.52 -0.19 -10.50
C LYS A 76 -3.32 1.04 -10.97
N ASN A 77 -2.79 1.80 -11.92
CA ASN A 77 -3.38 3.06 -12.42
C ASN A 77 -3.54 4.18 -11.36
N ILE A 78 -2.96 4.03 -10.17
CA ILE A 78 -2.92 5.06 -9.12
C ILE A 78 -1.48 5.54 -8.93
N ASP A 79 -0.55 4.60 -8.74
CA ASP A 79 0.88 4.87 -8.61
C ASP A 79 1.72 3.71 -9.18
N ASP A 80 1.69 3.58 -10.51
CA ASP A 80 2.41 2.54 -11.24
C ASP A 80 3.94 2.62 -11.05
N LYS A 81 4.46 3.78 -10.64
CA LYS A 81 5.89 3.97 -10.39
C LYS A 81 6.39 3.21 -9.16
N HIS A 82 5.52 3.05 -8.15
CA HIS A 82 5.85 2.37 -6.90
C HIS A 82 5.18 0.99 -6.76
N ALA A 83 4.21 0.68 -7.63
CA ALA A 83 3.54 -0.62 -7.72
C ALA A 83 4.52 -1.81 -7.70
N GLY A 84 4.37 -2.70 -6.71
CA GLY A 84 5.21 -3.90 -6.55
C GLY A 84 6.65 -3.69 -6.07
N THR A 85 7.01 -2.47 -5.68
CA THR A 85 8.34 -2.18 -5.15
C THR A 85 8.30 -1.86 -3.67
N TYR A 86 9.34 -2.25 -2.93
CA TYR A 86 9.52 -1.77 -1.57
C TYR A 86 9.82 -0.27 -1.58
N ARG A 87 9.39 0.40 -0.51
CA ARG A 87 9.69 1.83 -0.32
C ARG A 87 11.20 2.06 -0.34
N LYS A 88 11.62 3.15 -0.99
CA LYS A 88 13.02 3.59 -1.06
C LYS A 88 13.33 4.71 -0.07
N ASN A 89 12.29 5.35 0.45
CA ASN A 89 12.39 6.50 1.35
C ASN A 89 11.83 6.14 2.72
N ASN A 90 12.41 6.73 3.76
CA ASN A 90 11.85 6.58 5.10
C ASN A 90 10.59 7.45 5.22
N VAL A 91 9.57 6.91 5.86
CA VAL A 91 8.28 7.60 6.07
C VAL A 91 7.98 7.57 7.56
N ILE A 92 7.30 8.61 8.04
CA ILE A 92 6.82 8.69 9.42
C ILE A 92 5.31 8.55 9.36
N ILE A 93 4.76 7.64 10.15
CA ILE A 93 3.31 7.53 10.31
C ILE A 93 2.92 8.63 11.30
N SER A 94 2.40 9.73 10.77
CA SER A 94 1.83 10.82 11.55
C SER A 94 0.79 10.26 12.51
N SER A 95 1.03 10.37 13.82
CA SER A 95 0.23 9.89 14.95
C SER A 95 0.73 8.64 15.69
N THR A 96 1.96 8.16 15.44
CA THR A 96 2.57 7.12 16.29
C THR A 96 4.06 7.39 16.54
N ASP A 97 4.57 7.05 17.72
CA ASP A 97 6.03 6.99 18.01
C ASP A 97 6.70 5.76 17.36
N HIS A 98 6.01 5.09 16.43
CA HIS A 98 6.50 3.90 15.78
C HIS A 98 7.49 4.26 14.65
N HIS A 99 8.77 4.02 14.91
CA HIS A 99 9.82 4.17 13.92
C HIS A 99 9.81 2.96 12.97
N LEU A 100 9.41 3.22 11.72
CA LEU A 100 9.54 2.24 10.66
C LEU A 100 11.03 1.93 10.41
N PRO A 101 11.38 0.68 10.04
CA PRO A 101 12.76 0.34 9.71
C PRO A 101 13.29 1.23 8.59
N ASP A 102 14.60 1.43 8.46
CA ASP A 102 15.10 2.23 7.35
C ASP A 102 14.74 1.59 6.01
N ALA A 103 14.32 2.40 5.04
CA ALA A 103 13.92 1.92 3.72
C ALA A 103 15.04 1.16 2.99
N ILE A 104 16.29 1.45 3.34
CA ILE A 104 17.47 0.78 2.80
C ILE A 104 17.46 -0.71 3.18
N HIS A 105 16.89 -1.10 4.32
CA HIS A 105 16.94 -2.47 4.85
C HIS A 105 16.13 -3.53 4.04
N PHE A 106 15.33 -3.12 3.05
CA PHE A 106 14.46 -4.00 2.25
C PHE A 106 14.95 -4.24 0.81
N SER A 107 16.19 -3.84 0.48
CA SER A 107 16.84 -4.26 -0.76
C SER A 107 17.13 -5.77 -0.71
N PRO A 108 16.95 -6.55 -1.80
CA PRO A 108 17.31 -7.97 -1.84
C PRO A 108 18.82 -8.22 -1.69
N PHE A 109 19.62 -7.17 -1.52
CA PHE A 109 21.07 -7.19 -1.42
C PHE A 109 21.57 -6.84 -0.02
N TYR A 110 20.89 -7.28 1.04
CA TYR A 110 21.50 -7.32 2.37
C TYR A 110 21.96 -8.74 2.67
N PRO A 111 23.24 -9.07 2.45
CA PRO A 111 23.81 -10.25 3.09
C PRO A 111 23.72 -10.03 4.60
N LEU A 112 23.25 -11.06 5.29
CA LEU A 112 23.32 -11.17 6.75
C LEU A 112 24.69 -10.69 7.26
N LEU A 113 24.69 -9.97 8.39
CA LEU A 113 25.79 -9.25 9.10
C LEU A 113 25.88 -7.76 8.74
N ARG A 114 25.78 -6.81 9.70
CA ARG A 114 26.62 -6.74 10.91
C ARG A 114 26.02 -5.77 11.95
N LEU A 115 25.85 -6.22 13.20
CA LEU A 115 26.02 -5.38 14.40
C LEU A 115 27.38 -5.74 15.02
N PRO A 116 27.99 -4.97 15.95
CA PRO A 116 27.89 -3.54 16.27
C PRO A 116 29.26 -2.83 16.11
N GLY A 117 29.26 -1.50 15.86
CA GLY A 117 30.47 -0.67 15.90
C GLY A 117 30.86 -0.02 14.56
N GLY A 118 30.42 1.23 14.36
CA GLY A 118 30.77 2.12 13.24
C GLY A 118 30.25 3.54 13.53
N PRO A 119 30.89 4.60 13.01
CA PRO A 119 31.23 5.81 13.76
C PRO A 119 30.05 6.73 14.11
N ILE A 120 30.20 7.38 15.26
CA ILE A 120 29.40 8.51 15.71
C ILE A 120 29.76 9.71 14.83
N GLY A 121 28.79 10.26 14.11
CA GLY A 121 28.90 11.54 13.38
C GLY A 121 28.34 11.43 11.95
N GLY A 122 27.48 12.30 11.47
CA GLY A 122 26.94 13.54 12.01
C GLY A 122 26.35 14.33 10.86
N ARG A 123 25.07 14.69 10.96
CA ARG A 123 24.46 15.99 10.61
C ARG A 123 22.94 15.82 10.57
N VAL A 124 22.32 16.14 11.70
CA VAL A 124 20.90 16.51 11.75
C VAL A 124 20.80 17.86 11.05
N PHE A 125 20.35 17.88 9.79
CA PHE A 125 19.85 19.13 9.21
C PHE A 125 18.45 19.35 9.78
N THR A 126 18.41 20.16 10.83
CA THR A 126 17.19 20.79 11.33
C THR A 126 16.73 21.86 10.33
N LYS A 127 15.40 21.99 10.26
CA LYS A 127 14.61 23.10 9.68
C LYS A 127 14.70 23.32 8.16
N VAL A 128 13.56 23.11 7.51
CA VAL A 128 12.88 24.23 6.83
C VAL A 128 11.36 24.07 7.03
N LYS A 129 10.75 24.98 7.80
CA LYS A 129 9.32 25.32 7.70
C LYS A 129 9.23 26.48 6.70
N PRO A 130 8.36 26.46 5.68
CA PRO A 130 8.15 27.62 4.83
C PRO A 130 7.23 28.64 5.53
N LEU A 131 7.50 29.92 5.28
CA LEU A 131 6.50 31.00 5.36
C LEU A 131 5.71 31.01 4.05
#